data_AF-X0WSH4-F1
#
_entry.id   AF-X0WSH4-F1
#
_cell.length_a   1.000
_cell.length_b   1.000
_cell.length_c   1.000
_cell.angle_alpha   90.00
_cell.angle_beta   90.00
_cell.angle_gamma   90.00
#
_symmetry.space_group_name_H-M   'P 1'
#
loop_
_entity.id
_entity.type
_entity.pdbx_description
1 polymer ?
#
loop_
_entity_poly.entity_id
_entity_poly.type
_entity_poly.pdbx_seq_one_letter_code
_entity_poly.pdbx_strand_id
1 'polypeptide(L)'
;LVIQSLLPLEPLYLRPENIFDRVTDFFGYDDIDFESAEFSRQFFVKARDKRWAYDILHQRMIEYLLEAPKFHIQFDAREIMTWRNKRFSEQDFDDAFTLIQGTLSRLPEYVKKQQLENEQTARKLN
;
A
#
# COMPACT_ATOMS: atom_id res chain seq x y z
N LEU A 1 -12.93 -2.17 3.25
CA LEU A 1 -13.22 -2.65 1.88
C LEU A 1 -12.09 -3.58 1.43
N VAL A 2 -12.42 -4.69 0.81
CA VAL A 2 -11.45 -5.64 0.24
C VAL A 2 -11.75 -5.78 -1.25
N ILE A 3 -10.75 -5.65 -2.10
CA ILE A 3 -10.88 -5.78 -3.56
C ILE A 3 -9.81 -6.74 -4.05
N GLN A 4 -10.23 -7.72 -4.86
CA GLN A 4 -9.32 -8.62 -5.54
C GLN A 4 -8.58 -7.88 -6.67
N SER A 5 -7.25 -7.99 -6.68
CA SER A 5 -6.39 -7.49 -7.74
C SER A 5 -6.27 -8.51 -8.87
N LEU A 6 -6.38 -8.03 -10.10
CA LEU A 6 -6.10 -8.83 -11.29
C LEU A 6 -4.59 -9.10 -11.44
N LEU A 7 -3.76 -8.17 -10.94
CA LEU A 7 -2.32 -8.33 -10.90
C LEU A 7 -1.92 -9.07 -9.60
N PRO A 8 -0.94 -9.99 -9.66
CA PRO A 8 -0.27 -10.44 -8.45
C PRO A 8 0.44 -9.26 -7.78
N LEU A 9 0.45 -9.24 -6.46
CA LEU A 9 1.00 -8.18 -5.62
C LEU A 9 1.92 -8.79 -4.56
N GLU A 10 2.75 -7.96 -3.93
CA GLU A 10 3.57 -8.37 -2.79
C GLU A 10 3.09 -7.74 -1.48
N PRO A 11 3.31 -8.39 -0.32
CA PRO A 11 2.89 -7.89 0.97
C PRO A 11 3.48 -6.51 1.30
N LEU A 12 2.59 -5.56 1.53
CA LEU A 12 2.93 -4.20 1.92
C LEU A 12 1.78 -3.58 2.73
N TYR A 13 2.14 -2.83 3.75
CA TYR A 13 1.23 -2.26 4.71
C TYR A 13 1.54 -0.78 4.92
N LEU A 14 0.52 0.05 4.75
CA LEU A 14 0.55 1.47 5.11
C LEU A 14 -0.48 1.72 6.20
N ARG A 15 -0.10 2.49 7.20
CA ARG A 15 -1.06 3.07 8.15
C ARG A 15 -0.85 4.57 8.28
N PRO A 16 -1.93 5.36 8.40
CA PRO A 16 -1.80 6.76 8.77
C PRO A 16 -1.19 6.86 10.16
N GLU A 17 -0.20 7.74 10.32
CA GLU A 17 0.40 8.03 11.61
C GLU A 17 -0.50 9.02 12.36
N ASN A 18 -1.06 8.59 13.49
CA ASN A 18 -1.65 9.53 14.45
C ASN A 18 -0.49 10.05 15.30
N ILE A 19 -0.38 11.36 15.46
CA ILE A 19 0.63 12.09 16.26
C ILE A 19 0.72 11.62 17.74
N PHE A 20 -0.09 10.65 18.17
CA PHE A 20 -0.25 10.25 19.57
C PHE A 20 0.41 8.95 20.03
N ASP A 21 0.96 8.11 19.15
CA ASP A 21 1.70 6.93 19.61
C ASP A 21 3.07 6.90 18.97
N ARG A 22 4.07 7.40 19.70
CA ARG A 22 5.47 7.06 19.45
C ARG A 22 5.54 5.55 19.28
N VAL A 23 5.86 5.13 18.07
CA VAL A 23 6.17 3.80 17.60
C VAL A 23 7.24 3.18 18.52
N THR A 24 6.86 2.71 19.70
CA THR A 24 7.78 2.11 20.67
C THR A 24 7.80 0.59 20.55
N ASP A 25 6.73 0.00 20.00
CA ASP A 25 6.57 -1.46 19.87
C ASP A 25 6.61 -2.00 18.42
N PHE A 26 6.76 -1.15 17.40
CA PHE A 26 6.69 -1.55 15.98
C PHE A 26 8.01 -1.46 15.18
N PHE A 27 9.15 -1.24 15.84
CA PHE A 27 10.46 -1.28 15.18
C PHE A 27 10.91 -2.73 14.90
N GLY A 28 10.31 -3.34 13.89
CA GLY A 28 10.79 -4.58 13.27
C GLY A 28 11.70 -4.30 12.06
N TYR A 29 12.45 -5.31 11.60
CA TYR A 29 13.39 -5.20 10.47
C TYR A 29 12.79 -4.73 9.13
N ASP A 30 11.46 -4.78 9.00
CA ASP A 30 10.72 -4.57 7.75
C ASP A 30 10.13 -3.14 7.60
N ASP A 31 10.41 -2.24 8.55
CA ASP A 31 10.02 -0.83 8.42
C ASP A 31 10.84 -0.13 7.33
N ILE A 32 10.22 0.85 6.66
CA ILE A 32 10.77 1.50 5.47
C ILE A 32 10.66 3.01 5.57
N ASP A 33 11.83 3.64 5.66
CA ASP A 33 11.97 5.09 5.61
C ASP A 33 11.95 5.61 4.16
N PHE A 34 11.24 6.72 3.96
CA PHE A 34 11.18 7.48 2.71
C PHE A 34 11.80 8.85 2.88
N GLU A 35 12.42 9.37 1.80
CA GLU A 35 13.05 10.70 1.78
C GLU A 35 12.05 11.86 1.96
N SER A 36 10.78 11.64 1.59
CA SER A 36 9.72 12.64 1.76
C SER A 36 9.36 12.76 3.25
N ALA A 37 9.90 13.79 3.91
CA ALA A 37 9.61 14.07 5.32
C ALA A 37 8.12 14.33 5.59
N GLU A 38 7.36 14.85 4.61
CA GLU A 38 5.92 15.02 4.76
C GLU A 38 5.20 13.67 4.77
N PHE A 39 5.55 12.78 3.84
CA PHE A 39 4.99 11.43 3.77
C PHE A 39 5.31 10.62 5.03
N SER A 40 6.58 10.62 5.43
CA SER A 40 7.04 9.88 6.62
C SER A 40 6.48 10.42 7.95
N ARG A 41 5.89 11.62 7.98
CA ARG A 41 5.15 12.15 9.14
C ARG A 41 3.67 11.76 9.17
N GLN A 42 3.14 11.33 8.03
CA GLN A 42 1.72 11.01 7.88
C GLN A 42 1.48 9.51 7.72
N PHE A 43 2.50 8.74 7.33
CA PHE A 43 2.38 7.33 7.02
C PHE A 43 3.56 6.54 7.57
N PHE A 44 3.24 5.41 8.19
CA PHE A 44 4.17 4.35 8.49
C PHE A 44 4.06 3.26 7.42
N VAL A 45 5.20 2.75 6.93
CA VAL A 45 5.25 1.79 5.83
C VAL A 45 6.04 0.55 6.23
N LYS A 46 5.41 -0.61 6.12
CA LYS A 46 6.06 -1.91 6.30
C LYS A 46 5.93 -2.74 5.04
N ALA A 47 7.00 -3.38 4.58
CA ALA A 47 6.92 -4.36 3.50
C ALA A 47 7.97 -5.46 3.65
N ARG A 48 7.62 -6.66 3.17
CA ARG A 48 8.56 -7.80 3.15
C ARG A 48 9.71 -7.57 2.18
N ASP A 49 9.42 -6.98 1.01
CA ASP A 49 10.42 -6.55 0.03
C ASP A 49 10.46 -5.02 -0.01
N LYS A 50 11.62 -4.45 0.34
CA LYS A 50 11.82 -3.01 0.33
C LYS A 50 11.79 -2.44 -1.10
N ARG A 51 12.25 -3.19 -2.10
CA ARG A 51 12.23 -2.75 -3.50
C ARG A 51 10.79 -2.57 -3.98
N TRP A 52 9.93 -3.55 -3.67
CA TRP A 52 8.49 -3.44 -3.93
C TRP A 52 7.89 -2.16 -3.34
N ALA A 53 8.21 -1.83 -2.08
CA ALA A 53 7.70 -0.62 -1.45
C ALA A 53 8.16 0.65 -2.18
N TYR A 54 9.46 0.77 -2.49
CA TYR A 54 9.99 1.92 -3.22
C TYR A 54 9.42 2.04 -4.64
N ASP A 55 9.23 0.91 -5.32
CA ASP A 55 8.70 0.87 -6.68
C ASP A 55 7.24 1.35 -6.74
N ILE A 56 6.39 0.95 -5.78
CA ILE A 56 4.98 1.37 -5.78
C ILE A 56 4.78 2.75 -5.13
N LEU A 57 5.56 3.08 -4.08
CA LEU A 57 5.50 4.36 -3.38
C LEU A 57 6.46 5.39 -3.99
N HIS A 58 6.54 5.40 -5.31
CA HIS A 58 7.13 6.49 -6.09
C HIS A 58 6.41 7.83 -5.86
N GLN A 59 7.05 8.93 -6.27
CA GLN A 59 6.60 10.31 -6.01
C GLN A 59 5.11 10.55 -6.30
N ARG A 60 4.61 10.15 -7.49
CA ARG A 60 3.19 10.36 -7.86
C ARG A 60 2.21 9.58 -6.99
N MET A 61 2.61 8.42 -6.47
CA MET A 61 1.80 7.68 -5.50
C MET A 61 1.79 8.38 -4.15
N ILE A 62 2.95 8.86 -3.70
CA ILE A 62 3.06 9.61 -2.44
C ILE A 62 2.16 10.84 -2.47
N GLU A 63 2.25 11.67 -3.51
CA GLU A 63 1.40 12.85 -3.70
C GLU A 63 -0.09 12.48 -3.64
N TYR A 64 -0.48 11.41 -4.32
CA TYR A 64 -1.84 10.91 -4.31
C TYR A 64 -2.31 10.47 -2.90
N LEU A 65 -1.47 9.76 -2.15
CA LEU A 65 -1.79 9.30 -0.79
C LEU A 65 -1.83 10.45 0.22
N LEU A 66 -1.04 11.50 0.01
CA LEU A 66 -1.05 12.71 0.84
C LEU A 66 -2.39 13.45 0.72
N GLU A 67 -2.94 13.54 -0.49
CA GLU A 67 -4.22 14.19 -0.78
C GLU A 67 -5.45 13.31 -0.50
N ALA A 68 -5.30 11.99 -0.53
CA ALA A 68 -6.41 11.06 -0.32
C ALA A 68 -6.90 11.03 1.14
N PRO A 69 -8.19 10.68 1.37
CA PRO A 69 -8.67 10.38 2.71
C PRO A 69 -7.83 9.27 3.37
N LYS A 70 -7.53 9.43 4.66
CA LYS A 70 -6.61 8.53 5.36
C LYS A 70 -7.26 7.18 5.70
N PHE A 71 -6.68 6.11 5.18
CA PHE A 71 -7.02 4.72 5.47
C PHE A 71 -5.77 3.93 5.81
N HIS A 72 -5.95 2.86 6.59
CA HIS A 72 -4.98 1.76 6.58
C HIS A 72 -5.11 1.06 5.23
N ILE A 73 -3.98 0.68 4.64
CA ILE A 73 -3.92 0.01 3.34
C ILE A 73 -3.04 -1.22 3.51
N GLN A 74 -3.53 -2.37 3.08
CA GLN A 74 -2.75 -3.61 3.06
C GLN A 74 -2.86 -4.26 1.69
N PHE A 75 -1.71 -4.66 1.17
CA PHE A 75 -1.55 -5.48 -0.01
C PHE A 75 -1.23 -6.90 0.47
N ASP A 76 -1.89 -7.87 -0.13
CA ASP A 76 -1.52 -9.28 -0.07
C ASP A 76 -1.47 -9.83 -1.51
N ALA A 77 -1.15 -11.10 -1.71
CA ALA A 77 -0.80 -11.70 -3.00
C ALA A 77 -1.76 -11.36 -4.15
N ARG A 78 -3.06 -11.22 -3.87
CA ARG A 78 -4.09 -10.89 -4.87
C ARG A 78 -5.19 -9.97 -4.36
N GLU A 79 -4.95 -9.25 -3.28
CA GLU A 79 -5.97 -8.37 -2.71
C GLU A 79 -5.38 -7.08 -2.17
N ILE A 80 -6.20 -6.04 -2.21
CA ILE A 80 -5.95 -4.79 -1.52
C ILE A 80 -7.10 -4.57 -0.55
N MET A 81 -6.72 -4.34 0.70
CA MET A 81 -7.64 -4.09 1.80
C MET A 81 -7.45 -2.65 2.29
N THR A 82 -8.56 -1.96 2.54
CA THR A 82 -8.56 -0.64 3.18
C THR A 82 -9.55 -0.58 4.33
N TRP A 83 -9.14 0.02 5.45
CA TRP A 83 -10.01 0.15 6.63
C TRP A 83 -9.66 1.35 7.49
N ARG A 84 -10.55 1.64 8.44
CA ARG A 84 -10.37 2.65 9.48
C ARG A 84 -10.77 2.07 10.83
N ASN A 85 -10.20 2.61 11.90
CA ASN A 85 -10.53 2.21 13.29
C ASN A 85 -11.80 2.93 13.79
N LYS A 86 -12.83 2.97 12.93
CA LYS A 86 -14.15 3.55 13.22
C LYS A 86 -15.21 2.77 12.47
N ARG A 87 -16.49 2.97 12.81
CA ARG A 87 -17.60 2.46 12.02
C ARG A 87 -17.50 2.98 10.58
N PHE A 88 -17.55 2.05 9.63
CA PHE A 88 -17.45 2.34 8.21
C PHE A 88 -18.80 2.87 7.70
N SER A 89 -18.82 4.12 7.24
CA SER A 89 -20.01 4.74 6.64
C SER A 89 -20.13 4.41 5.15
N GLU A 90 -21.27 4.71 4.54
CA GLU A 90 -21.47 4.60 3.08
C GLU A 90 -20.42 5.41 2.30
N GLN A 91 -20.15 6.65 2.71
CA GLN A 91 -19.10 7.47 2.11
C GLN A 91 -17.70 6.85 2.26
N ASP A 92 -17.41 6.17 3.38
CA ASP A 92 -16.12 5.50 3.53
C ASP A 92 -15.93 4.36 2.50
N PHE A 93 -17.01 3.75 1.98
CA PHE A 93 -16.93 2.78 0.88
C PHE A 93 -16.51 3.44 -0.44
N ASP A 94 -17.12 4.55 -0.81
CA ASP A 94 -16.79 5.28 -2.03
C ASP A 94 -15.35 5.82 -1.99
N ASP A 95 -14.95 6.39 -0.85
CA ASP A 95 -13.60 6.89 -0.63
C ASP A 95 -12.57 5.74 -0.70
N ALA A 96 -12.87 4.61 -0.06
CA ALA A 96 -12.00 3.44 -0.06
C ALA A 96 -11.88 2.81 -1.45
N PHE A 97 -12.98 2.74 -2.20
CA PHE A 97 -12.99 2.22 -3.56
C PHE A 97 -12.17 3.13 -4.49
N THR A 98 -12.41 4.44 -4.42
CA THR A 98 -11.65 5.46 -5.16
C THR A 98 -10.16 5.39 -4.83
N LEU A 99 -9.81 5.22 -3.55
CA LEU A 99 -8.44 5.02 -3.09
C LEU A 99 -7.79 3.81 -3.75
N ILE A 100 -8.42 2.64 -3.65
CA ILE A 100 -7.86 1.39 -4.21
C ILE A 100 -7.73 1.50 -5.74
N GLN A 101 -8.74 2.01 -6.44
CA GLN A 101 -8.67 2.19 -7.89
C GLN A 101 -7.56 3.15 -8.28
N GLY A 102 -7.44 4.28 -7.60
CA GLY A 102 -6.40 5.27 -7.89
C GLY A 102 -4.99 4.75 -7.57
N THR A 103 -4.84 3.92 -6.54
CA THR A 103 -3.59 3.23 -6.25
C THR A 103 -3.24 2.24 -7.36
N LEU A 104 -4.16 1.33 -7.72
CA LEU A 104 -3.92 0.34 -8.78
C LEU A 104 -3.62 0.99 -10.15
N SER A 105 -4.31 2.08 -10.50
CA SER A 105 -4.09 2.79 -11.76
C SER A 105 -2.72 3.47 -11.83
N ARG A 106 -2.10 3.76 -10.68
CA ARG A 106 -0.80 4.42 -10.55
C ARG A 106 0.37 3.45 -10.42
N LEU A 107 0.15 2.14 -10.37
CA LEU A 107 1.24 1.18 -10.39
C LEU A 107 2.07 1.38 -11.67
N PRO A 108 3.40 1.55 -11.58
CA PRO A 108 4.24 1.71 -12.77
C PRO A 108 4.16 0.49 -13.69
N GLU A 109 4.25 0.70 -15.01
CA GLU A 109 4.14 -0.40 -15.99
C GLU A 109 5.21 -1.48 -15.81
N TYR A 110 6.42 -1.12 -15.39
CA TYR A 110 7.48 -2.10 -15.13
C TYR A 110 7.12 -3.01 -13.95
N VAL A 111 6.52 -2.47 -12.90
CA VAL A 111 6.04 -3.23 -11.74
C VAL A 111 4.97 -4.22 -12.17
N LYS A 112 3.99 -3.77 -12.96
CA LYS A 112 2.93 -4.65 -13.48
C LYS A 112 3.51 -5.83 -14.28
N LYS A 113 4.46 -5.55 -15.17
CA LYS A 113 5.15 -6.58 -15.98
C LYS A 113 5.91 -7.58 -15.11
N GLN A 114 6.73 -7.08 -14.19
CA GLN A 114 7.52 -7.91 -13.28
C GLN A 114 6.63 -8.85 -12.47
N GLN A 115 5.50 -8.36 -11.94
CA GLN A 115 4.59 -9.19 -11.16
C GLN A 115 3.95 -10.31 -12.00
N LEU A 116 3.53 -10.01 -13.24
CA LEU A 116 3.00 -11.01 -14.16
C LEU A 116 4.07 -12.06 -14.54
N GLU A 117 5.31 -11.64 -14.78
CA GLU A 117 6.43 -12.53 -15.10
C GLU A 117 6.81 -13.43 -13.91
N ASN A 118 6.84 -12.87 -12.69
CA ASN A 118 7.11 -13.61 -11.45
C ASN A 118 6.06 -14.71 -11.25
N GLU A 119 4.78 -14.37 -11.43
CA GLU A 119 3.71 -15.35 -11.32
C GLU A 119 3.81 -16.45 -12.39
N GLN A 120 4.08 -16.10 -13.65
CA GLN A 120 4.26 -17.10 -14.70
C GLN A 120 5.42 -18.05 -14.39
N THR A 121 6.50 -17.52 -13.83
CA THR A 121 7.66 -18.30 -13.42
C THR A 121 7.31 -19.23 -12.27
N ALA A 122 6.61 -18.74 -11.23
CA ALA A 122 6.14 -19.54 -10.11
C ALA A 122 5.20 -20.67 -10.56
N ARG A 123 4.33 -20.42 -11.55
CA ARG A 123 3.44 -21.45 -12.13
C ARG A 123 4.15 -22.52 -12.95
N LYS A 124 5.34 -22.25 -13.49
CA LYS A 124 6.15 -23.23 -14.24
C LYS A 124 6.98 -24.15 -13.34
N LEU A 125 7.20 -23.74 -12.09
CA LEU A 125 8.01 -24.45 -11.10
C LEU A 125 7.20 -25.38 -10.18
N ASN A 126 5.87 -25.27 -10.23
CA ASN A 126 4.91 -26.12 -9.51
C ASN A 126 4.24 -27.08 -10.49
#